data_AF-V4Y0R5-F1
#
_entry.id   AF-V4Y0R5-F1
#
_cell.length_a   1.000
_cell.length_b   1.000
_cell.length_c   1.000
_cell.angle_alpha   90.00
_cell.angle_beta   90.00
_cell.angle_gamma   90.00
#
_symmetry.space_group_name_H-M   'P 1'
#
loop_
_entity.id
_entity.type
_entity.pdbx_description
1 polymer ?
#
loop_
_entity_poly.entity_id
_entity_poly.type
_entity_poly.pdbx_seq_one_letter_code
_entity_poly.pdbx_strand_id
1 'polypeptide(L)'
;MIQTSAQDVRQATEIPMARKPKKGYYVNGQFVPEGSELDIEFKAELKGTYDKSRTDLKKDSDQRQLLGVALIDLRPKLLAGLNLPERLMSALSDAKRIHEHGARKRHLQLIGKLMRYLEEDVVQAAEMALQEQHTGSASEAAKVQVAEYWRERLISADDAVTEWFASPAGAATGDVQAFRSLVRQARKDLSKMPAPEETDDGEAPKLVAKTSKAYKELYQQVRSALALKLDVDQDIDQDQN
;
A
#
# COMPACT_ATOMS: atom_id res chain seq x y z
N MET A 1 15.02 -69.86 -81.29
CA MET A 1 16.01 -69.01 -80.59
C MET A 1 15.27 -67.76 -80.12
N ILE A 2 15.04 -67.66 -78.82
CA ILE A 2 14.33 -66.58 -78.15
C ILE A 2 15.36 -65.49 -77.85
N GLN A 3 15.10 -64.23 -78.18
CA GLN A 3 15.63 -63.13 -77.38
C GLN A 3 14.74 -61.87 -77.44
N THR A 4 14.14 -61.66 -76.28
CA THR A 4 13.42 -60.51 -75.73
C THR A 4 14.34 -59.29 -75.56
N SER A 5 13.86 -58.08 -75.89
CA SER A 5 14.24 -56.87 -75.14
C SER A 5 13.28 -55.73 -75.41
N ALA A 6 12.26 -55.61 -74.56
CA ALA A 6 11.51 -54.38 -74.36
C ALA A 6 12.14 -53.67 -73.16
N GLN A 7 12.79 -52.53 -73.41
CA GLN A 7 13.25 -51.63 -72.35
C GLN A 7 12.06 -50.81 -71.86
N ASP A 8 11.53 -51.23 -70.70
CA ASP A 8 10.52 -50.54 -69.92
C ASP A 8 11.20 -49.48 -69.04
N VAL A 9 11.10 -48.20 -69.44
CA VAL A 9 11.61 -47.05 -68.68
C VAL A 9 10.60 -46.71 -67.59
N ARG A 10 10.81 -47.27 -66.39
CA ARG A 10 10.03 -46.88 -65.20
C ARG A 10 10.57 -45.56 -64.64
N GLN A 11 9.87 -44.46 -64.90
CA GLN A 11 10.06 -43.21 -64.17
C GLN A 11 9.53 -43.39 -62.74
N ALA A 12 10.39 -43.14 -61.76
CA ALA A 12 10.02 -43.09 -60.35
C ALA A 12 9.26 -41.79 -60.07
N THR A 13 7.98 -41.89 -59.75
CA THR A 13 7.15 -40.77 -59.28
C THR A 13 7.45 -40.51 -57.80
N GLU A 14 8.20 -39.46 -57.50
CA GLU A 14 8.32 -38.96 -56.13
C GLU A 14 6.96 -38.42 -55.67
N ILE A 15 6.39 -39.03 -54.62
CA ILE A 15 5.15 -38.57 -53.99
C ILE A 15 5.50 -37.37 -53.09
N PRO A 16 5.02 -36.14 -53.37
CA PRO A 16 5.30 -35.01 -52.50
C PRO A 16 4.55 -35.19 -51.17
N MET A 17 5.30 -35.33 -50.08
CA MET A 17 4.74 -35.39 -48.72
C MET A 17 3.91 -34.13 -48.41
N ALA A 18 2.71 -34.34 -47.86
CA ALA A 18 1.82 -33.26 -47.40
C ALA A 18 2.52 -32.41 -46.33
N ARG A 19 2.80 -31.15 -46.65
CA ARG A 19 3.42 -30.21 -45.72
C ARG A 19 2.41 -29.88 -44.62
N LYS A 20 2.85 -29.89 -43.36
CA LYS A 20 2.03 -29.47 -42.21
C LYS A 20 1.49 -28.05 -42.45
N PRO A 21 0.19 -27.79 -42.22
CA PRO A 21 -0.36 -26.46 -42.40
C PRO A 21 0.36 -25.47 -41.48
N LYS A 22 0.72 -24.30 -42.02
CA LYS A 22 1.35 -23.22 -41.26
C LYS A 22 0.35 -22.65 -40.27
N LYS A 23 0.79 -22.39 -39.04
CA LYS A 23 -0.01 -21.68 -38.04
C LYS A 23 -0.20 -20.23 -38.49
N GLY A 24 -1.42 -19.70 -38.39
CA GLY A 24 -1.78 -18.39 -38.90
C GLY A 24 -3.20 -18.00 -38.51
N TYR A 25 -3.62 -16.80 -38.89
CA TYR A 25 -4.94 -16.24 -38.60
C TYR A 25 -5.50 -15.51 -39.83
N TYR A 26 -6.80 -15.23 -39.84
CA TYR A 26 -7.45 -14.52 -40.94
C TYR A 26 -7.65 -13.04 -40.58
N VAL A 27 -7.26 -12.13 -41.46
CA VAL A 27 -7.51 -10.67 -41.36
C VAL A 27 -8.19 -10.24 -42.65
N ASN A 28 -9.38 -9.62 -42.56
CA ASN A 28 -10.17 -9.17 -43.74
C ASN A 28 -10.38 -10.26 -44.82
N GLY A 29 -10.50 -11.52 -44.40
CA GLY A 29 -10.67 -12.66 -45.31
C GLY A 29 -9.37 -13.19 -45.94
N GLN A 30 -8.22 -12.57 -45.68
CA GLN A 30 -6.90 -13.05 -46.12
C GLN A 30 -6.22 -13.85 -45.00
N PHE A 31 -5.69 -15.03 -45.35
CA PHE A 31 -4.92 -15.86 -44.40
C PHE A 31 -3.50 -15.32 -44.24
N VAL A 32 -3.14 -14.98 -43.00
CA VAL A 32 -1.85 -14.43 -42.60
C VAL A 32 -1.09 -15.49 -41.82
N PRO A 33 0.01 -16.05 -42.36
CA PRO A 33 0.87 -16.98 -41.65
C PRO A 33 1.61 -16.28 -40.50
N GLU A 34 1.69 -16.92 -39.34
CA GLU A 34 2.46 -16.45 -38.18
C GLU A 34 3.96 -16.36 -38.57
N GLY A 35 4.58 -15.19 -38.36
CA GLY A 35 5.97 -14.90 -38.76
C GLY A 35 6.16 -14.48 -40.23
N SER A 36 5.10 -14.24 -40.99
CA SER A 36 5.19 -13.63 -42.33
C SER A 36 5.45 -12.13 -42.27
N GLU A 37 5.93 -11.54 -43.37
CA GLU A 37 6.06 -10.07 -43.47
C GLU A 37 4.72 -9.37 -43.22
N LEU A 38 3.62 -9.91 -43.74
CA LEU A 38 2.25 -9.46 -43.44
C LEU A 38 1.90 -9.58 -41.94
N ASP A 39 2.35 -10.62 -41.23
CA ASP A 39 2.15 -10.72 -39.78
C ASP A 39 2.96 -9.66 -39.03
N ILE A 40 4.17 -9.34 -39.50
CA ILE A 40 5.01 -8.29 -38.93
C ILE A 40 4.43 -6.91 -39.23
N GLU A 41 3.95 -6.68 -40.45
CA GLU A 41 3.27 -5.46 -40.88
C GLU A 41 1.95 -5.27 -40.16
N PHE A 42 1.09 -6.29 -40.07
CA PHE A 42 -0.15 -6.19 -39.28
C PHE A 42 0.15 -6.00 -37.80
N LYS A 43 1.19 -6.61 -37.25
CA LYS A 43 1.63 -6.35 -35.87
C LYS A 43 2.24 -4.96 -35.70
N ALA A 44 2.89 -4.42 -36.73
CA ALA A 44 3.50 -3.09 -36.76
C ALA A 44 2.45 -2.00 -36.97
N GLU A 45 1.46 -2.19 -37.84
CA GLU A 45 0.26 -1.37 -38.02
C GLU A 45 -0.63 -1.43 -36.78
N LEU A 46 -0.82 -2.61 -36.17
CA LEU A 46 -1.51 -2.72 -34.88
C LEU A 46 -0.72 -2.04 -33.74
N LYS A 47 0.61 -1.95 -33.88
CA LYS A 47 1.49 -1.14 -33.00
C LYS A 47 1.58 0.33 -33.44
N GLY A 48 0.98 0.70 -34.57
CA GLY A 48 0.89 2.06 -35.07
C GLY A 48 -0.22 2.80 -34.33
N THR A 49 0.18 3.51 -33.27
CA THR A 49 -0.62 4.47 -32.49
C THR A 49 -2.03 3.98 -32.09
N TYR A 50 -2.15 3.31 -30.95
CA TYR A 50 -3.44 3.19 -30.25
C TYR A 50 -3.24 3.04 -28.73
N ASP A 51 -3.85 3.96 -28.00
CA ASP A 51 -3.87 4.08 -26.55
C ASP A 51 -4.13 2.76 -25.81
N LYS A 52 -3.22 2.37 -24.91
CA LYS A 52 -3.31 1.27 -23.90
C LYS A 52 -3.74 -0.12 -24.43
N SER A 53 -2.90 -1.15 -24.22
CA SER A 53 -3.29 -2.54 -24.56
C SER A 53 -4.53 -2.98 -23.76
N ARG A 54 -5.25 -4.03 -24.23
CA ARG A 54 -6.36 -4.62 -23.45
C ARG A 54 -5.97 -4.97 -22.01
N THR A 55 -4.71 -5.36 -21.81
CA THR A 55 -4.14 -5.63 -20.50
C THR A 55 -3.97 -4.35 -19.68
N ASP A 56 -3.55 -3.25 -20.30
CA ASP A 56 -3.36 -1.97 -19.63
C ASP A 56 -4.70 -1.30 -19.28
N LEU A 57 -5.71 -1.38 -20.15
CA LEU A 57 -7.07 -0.92 -19.85
C LEU A 57 -7.68 -1.68 -18.67
N LYS A 58 -7.38 -2.98 -18.56
CA LYS A 58 -7.81 -3.78 -17.41
C LYS A 58 -7.10 -3.33 -16.14
N LYS A 59 -5.77 -3.15 -16.17
CA LYS A 59 -5.00 -2.65 -15.03
C LYS A 59 -5.49 -1.29 -14.56
N ASP A 60 -5.75 -0.36 -15.47
CA ASP A 60 -6.28 0.97 -15.16
C ASP A 60 -7.65 0.89 -14.49
N SER A 61 -8.54 0.05 -15.03
CA SER A 61 -9.86 -0.18 -14.43
C SER A 61 -9.75 -0.80 -13.03
N ASP A 62 -8.83 -1.74 -12.83
CA ASP A 62 -8.60 -2.39 -11.54
C ASP A 62 -8.00 -1.38 -10.53
N GLN A 63 -7.05 -0.53 -10.96
CA GLN A 63 -6.47 0.55 -10.14
C GLN A 63 -7.53 1.55 -9.70
N ARG A 64 -8.38 2.03 -10.62
CA ARG A 64 -9.48 2.95 -10.30
C ARG A 64 -10.48 2.34 -9.33
N GLN A 65 -10.77 1.04 -9.47
CA GLN A 65 -11.62 0.34 -8.52
C GLN A 65 -10.98 0.26 -7.14
N LEU A 66 -9.70 -0.13 -7.05
CA LEU A 66 -8.97 -0.20 -5.78
C LEU A 66 -8.93 1.17 -5.10
N LEU A 67 -8.66 2.23 -5.86
CA LEU A 67 -8.67 3.60 -5.36
C LEU A 67 -10.03 3.99 -4.79
N GLY A 68 -11.11 3.73 -5.54
CA GLY A 68 -12.47 3.99 -5.07
C GLY A 68 -12.83 3.22 -3.80
N VAL A 69 -12.35 1.98 -3.65
CA VAL A 69 -12.52 1.22 -2.40
C VAL A 69 -11.73 1.87 -1.26
N ALA A 70 -10.49 2.28 -1.49
CA ALA A 70 -9.65 2.93 -0.48
C ALA A 70 -10.25 4.26 0.01
N LEU A 71 -10.94 5.01 -0.86
CA LEU A 71 -11.63 6.26 -0.50
C LEU A 71 -12.74 6.10 0.54
N ILE A 72 -13.29 4.88 0.71
CA ILE A 72 -14.31 4.62 1.74
C ILE A 72 -13.73 4.89 3.14
N ASP A 73 -12.46 4.53 3.36
CA ASP A 73 -11.77 4.65 4.64
C ASP A 73 -10.93 5.94 4.75
N LEU A 74 -11.06 6.86 3.79
CA LEU A 74 -10.40 8.16 3.81
C LEU A 74 -11.00 9.06 4.91
N ARG A 75 -10.13 9.79 5.62
CA ARG A 75 -10.53 10.78 6.64
C ARG A 75 -11.49 11.83 6.06
N PRO A 76 -12.59 12.19 6.76
CA PRO A 76 -13.61 13.09 6.21
C PRO A 76 -13.08 14.45 5.72
N LYS A 77 -12.07 15.02 6.41
CA LYS A 77 -11.44 16.28 6.01
C LYS A 77 -10.75 16.18 4.65
N LEU A 78 -10.02 15.10 4.41
CA LEU A 78 -9.34 14.86 3.13
C LEU A 78 -10.34 14.55 2.03
N LEU A 79 -11.34 13.72 2.33
CA LEU A 79 -12.40 13.36 1.38
C LEU A 79 -13.21 14.59 0.93
N ALA A 80 -13.52 15.51 1.85
CA ALA A 80 -14.22 16.75 1.54
C ALA A 80 -13.41 17.68 0.62
N GLY A 81 -12.07 17.66 0.73
CA GLY A 81 -11.18 18.46 -0.11
C GLY A 81 -11.11 18.01 -1.57
N LEU A 82 -11.52 16.77 -1.88
CA LEU A 82 -11.46 16.22 -3.24
C LEU A 82 -12.57 16.71 -4.16
N ASN A 83 -13.61 17.39 -3.64
CA ASN A 83 -14.76 17.88 -4.41
C ASN A 83 -15.34 16.84 -5.40
N LEU A 84 -15.48 15.60 -4.93
CA LEU A 84 -15.95 14.49 -5.76
C LEU A 84 -17.42 14.71 -6.20
N PRO A 85 -17.82 14.17 -7.36
CA PRO A 85 -19.21 14.22 -7.81
C PRO A 85 -20.17 13.68 -6.75
N GLU A 86 -21.32 14.33 -6.58
CA GLU A 86 -22.32 13.99 -5.54
C GLU A 86 -22.69 12.51 -5.53
N ARG A 87 -22.86 11.92 -6.73
CA ARG A 87 -23.16 10.50 -6.89
C ARG A 87 -22.09 9.58 -6.30
N LEU A 88 -20.81 9.95 -6.43
CA LEU A 88 -19.70 9.20 -5.85
C LEU A 88 -19.65 9.40 -4.34
N MET A 89 -19.83 10.63 -3.85
CA MET A 89 -19.90 10.92 -2.40
C MET A 89 -21.01 10.13 -1.70
N SER A 90 -22.20 10.07 -2.31
CA SER A 90 -23.31 9.26 -1.82
C SER A 90 -22.96 7.77 -1.82
N ALA A 91 -22.40 7.26 -2.93
CA ALA A 91 -22.00 5.85 -3.01
C ALA A 91 -20.94 5.47 -1.96
N LEU A 92 -19.96 6.32 -1.69
CA LEU A 92 -18.95 6.11 -0.64
C LEU A 92 -19.57 6.09 0.76
N SER A 93 -20.55 6.97 1.02
CA SER A 93 -21.27 7.03 2.29
C SER A 93 -22.13 5.78 2.52
N ASP A 94 -22.84 5.32 1.49
CA ASP A 94 -23.68 4.14 1.54
C ASP A 94 -22.86 2.86 1.73
N ALA A 95 -21.65 2.80 1.16
CA ALA A 95 -20.76 1.64 1.27
C ALA A 95 -20.45 1.26 2.73
N LYS A 96 -20.46 2.24 3.65
CA LYS A 96 -20.23 2.02 5.08
C LYS A 96 -21.40 1.32 5.79
N ARG A 97 -22.60 1.35 5.21
CA ARG A 97 -23.84 0.81 5.79
C ARG A 97 -24.19 -0.59 5.25
N ILE A 98 -23.58 -1.00 4.13
CA ILE A 98 -23.87 -2.28 3.49
C ILE A 98 -22.96 -3.37 4.07
N HIS A 99 -23.55 -4.26 4.88
CA HIS A 99 -22.84 -5.36 5.53
C HIS A 99 -22.96 -6.71 4.80
N GLU A 100 -24.02 -6.91 4.01
CA GLU A 100 -24.20 -8.15 3.25
C GLU A 100 -23.15 -8.27 2.15
N HIS A 101 -22.44 -9.40 2.09
CA HIS A 101 -21.24 -9.55 1.25
C HIS A 101 -21.55 -9.42 -0.24
N GLY A 102 -22.69 -9.96 -0.70
CA GLY A 102 -23.13 -9.87 -2.09
C GLY A 102 -23.47 -8.44 -2.49
N ALA A 103 -24.28 -7.76 -1.68
CA ALA A 103 -24.65 -6.36 -1.88
C ALA A 103 -23.40 -5.46 -1.82
N ARG A 104 -22.52 -5.65 -0.84
CA ARG A 104 -21.28 -4.88 -0.67
C ARG A 104 -20.39 -5.03 -1.89
N LYS A 105 -20.16 -6.25 -2.37
CA LYS A 105 -19.34 -6.50 -3.57
C LYS A 105 -19.88 -5.76 -4.80
N ARG A 106 -21.20 -5.80 -5.04
CA ARG A 106 -21.83 -5.09 -6.17
C ARG A 106 -21.72 -3.57 -6.00
N HIS A 107 -21.86 -3.08 -4.78
CA HIS A 107 -21.73 -1.65 -4.48
C HIS A 107 -20.30 -1.14 -4.69
N LEU A 108 -19.28 -1.91 -4.31
CA LEU A 108 -17.88 -1.59 -4.61
C LEU A 108 -17.60 -1.54 -6.12
N GLN A 109 -18.27 -2.37 -6.93
CA GLN A 109 -18.18 -2.31 -8.39
C GLN A 109 -18.86 -1.05 -8.96
N LEU A 110 -19.99 -0.61 -8.37
CA LEU A 110 -20.59 0.68 -8.72
C LEU A 110 -19.62 1.82 -8.46
N ILE A 111 -18.97 1.84 -7.30
CA ILE A 111 -17.94 2.83 -6.97
C ILE A 111 -16.81 2.79 -8.01
N GLY A 112 -16.26 1.60 -8.31
CA GLY A 112 -15.24 1.46 -9.36
C GLY A 112 -15.72 1.94 -10.73
N LYS A 113 -17.00 1.75 -11.08
CA LYS A 113 -17.59 2.31 -12.30
C LYS A 113 -17.61 3.84 -12.26
N LEU A 114 -17.98 4.45 -11.14
CA LEU A 114 -18.00 5.91 -10.97
C LEU A 114 -16.60 6.52 -11.04
N MET A 115 -15.59 5.86 -10.48
CA MET A 115 -14.18 6.29 -10.55
C MET A 115 -13.62 6.39 -11.97
N ARG A 116 -14.17 5.62 -12.92
CA ARG A 116 -13.77 5.66 -14.34
C ARG A 116 -14.29 6.88 -15.10
N TYR A 117 -15.20 7.64 -14.52
CA TYR A 117 -15.72 8.88 -15.10
C TYR A 117 -15.08 10.12 -14.48
N LEU A 118 -14.12 9.95 -13.57
CA LEU A 118 -13.38 11.08 -13.01
C LEU A 118 -12.27 11.51 -13.97
N GLU A 119 -12.08 12.81 -14.07
CA GLU A 119 -10.94 13.44 -14.70
C GLU A 119 -9.64 13.02 -13.98
N GLU A 120 -8.53 13.00 -14.72
CA GLU A 120 -7.26 12.46 -14.23
C GLU A 120 -6.68 13.26 -13.06
N ASP A 121 -6.90 14.58 -13.03
CA ASP A 121 -6.51 15.47 -11.95
C ASP A 121 -7.20 15.11 -10.63
N VAL A 122 -8.50 14.77 -10.67
CA VAL A 122 -9.26 14.35 -9.49
C VAL A 122 -8.76 12.99 -8.98
N VAL A 123 -8.39 12.09 -9.89
CA VAL A 123 -7.81 10.78 -9.53
C VAL A 123 -6.46 10.97 -8.84
N GLN A 124 -5.59 11.81 -9.39
CA GLN A 124 -4.30 12.13 -8.78
C GLN A 124 -4.45 12.79 -7.41
N ALA A 125 -5.39 13.74 -7.26
CA ALA A 125 -5.69 14.35 -5.98
C ALA A 125 -6.15 13.30 -4.94
N ALA A 126 -6.96 12.33 -5.38
CA ALA A 126 -7.41 11.23 -4.53
C ALA A 126 -6.27 10.28 -4.13
N GLU A 127 -5.33 9.98 -5.03
CA GLU A 127 -4.10 9.24 -4.73
C GLU A 127 -3.24 9.99 -3.69
N MET A 128 -3.04 11.29 -3.88
CA MET A 128 -2.29 12.13 -2.94
C MET A 128 -2.94 12.19 -1.55
N ALA A 129 -4.27 12.33 -1.48
CA ALA A 129 -4.99 12.33 -0.21
C ALA A 129 -4.85 10.99 0.54
N LEU A 130 -4.88 9.87 -0.17
CA LEU A 130 -4.62 8.55 0.42
C LEU A 130 -3.18 8.44 0.91
N GLN A 131 -2.21 8.93 0.13
CA GLN A 131 -0.81 8.95 0.53
C GLN A 131 -0.58 9.82 1.77
N GLU A 132 -1.23 10.98 1.87
CA GLU A 132 -1.18 11.85 3.04
C GLU A 132 -1.74 11.14 4.28
N GLN A 133 -2.84 10.41 4.15
CA GLN A 133 -3.38 9.58 5.22
C GLN A 133 -2.41 8.50 5.69
N HIS A 134 -1.77 7.78 4.76
CA HIS A 134 -0.78 6.76 5.11
C HIS A 134 0.48 7.35 5.73
N THR A 135 0.98 8.46 5.20
CA THR A 135 2.18 9.14 5.70
C THR A 135 1.94 9.72 7.09
N GLY A 136 0.80 10.39 7.30
CA GLY A 136 0.40 10.86 8.62
C GLY A 136 0.30 9.72 9.63
N SER A 137 -0.30 8.60 9.25
CA SER A 137 -0.43 7.43 10.14
C SER A 137 0.91 6.80 10.48
N ALA A 138 1.81 6.67 9.49
CA ALA A 138 3.15 6.12 9.68
C ALA A 138 4.02 7.04 10.57
N SER A 139 3.94 8.36 10.36
CA SER A 139 4.62 9.35 11.19
C SER A 139 4.12 9.31 12.63
N GLU A 140 2.80 9.27 12.86
CA GLU A 140 2.23 9.15 14.20
C GLU A 140 2.63 7.83 14.89
N ALA A 141 2.62 6.70 14.16
CA ALA A 141 3.07 5.42 14.70
C ALA A 141 4.55 5.44 15.09
N ALA A 142 5.40 6.05 14.26
CA ALA A 142 6.82 6.22 14.56
C ALA A 142 7.03 7.09 15.82
N LYS A 143 6.26 8.18 15.98
CA LYS A 143 6.31 9.03 17.18
C LYS A 143 5.99 8.24 18.45
N VAL A 144 4.96 7.39 18.40
CA VAL A 144 4.59 6.52 19.53
C VAL A 144 5.75 5.59 19.87
N GLN A 145 6.32 4.90 18.87
CA GLN A 145 7.44 3.98 19.08
C GLN A 145 8.67 4.67 19.69
N VAL A 146 9.03 5.86 19.21
CA VAL A 146 10.15 6.64 19.75
C VAL A 146 9.90 7.03 21.21
N ALA A 147 8.68 7.45 21.55
CA ALA A 147 8.33 7.79 22.93
C ALA A 147 8.35 6.55 23.85
N GLU A 148 7.89 5.40 23.37
CA GLU A 148 7.96 4.13 24.10
C GLU A 148 9.41 3.68 24.32
N TYR A 149 10.24 3.74 23.28
CA TYR A 149 11.66 3.44 23.35
C TYR A 149 12.36 4.28 24.42
N TRP A 150 12.17 5.60 24.39
CA TRP A 150 12.78 6.50 25.37
C TRP A 150 12.30 6.23 26.79
N ARG A 151 11.00 5.99 27.00
CA ARG A 151 10.48 5.61 28.32
C ARG A 151 11.15 4.33 28.83
N GLU A 152 11.23 3.29 28.00
CA GLU A 152 11.85 2.02 28.40
C GLU A 152 13.34 2.21 28.71
N ARG A 153 14.07 2.94 27.86
CA ARG A 153 15.49 3.28 28.10
C ARG A 153 15.70 4.07 29.39
N LEU A 154 14.86 5.08 29.65
CA LEU A 154 14.90 5.89 30.87
C LEU A 154 14.64 5.06 32.13
N ILE A 155 13.82 4.02 32.05
CA ILE A 155 13.58 3.11 33.18
C ILE A 155 14.76 2.15 33.36
N SER A 156 15.33 1.63 32.28
CA SER A 156 16.36 0.59 32.31
C SER A 156 17.77 1.09 32.67
N ALA A 157 18.14 2.33 32.31
CA ALA A 157 19.52 2.80 32.43
C ALA A 157 19.63 4.17 33.13
N ASP A 158 20.56 4.29 34.09
CA ASP A 158 20.76 5.50 34.92
C ASP A 158 21.29 6.70 34.15
N ASP A 159 22.10 6.46 33.12
CA ASP A 159 22.69 7.46 32.22
C ASP A 159 21.68 8.01 31.21
N ALA A 160 20.61 7.28 30.90
CA ALA A 160 19.60 7.66 29.92
C ALA A 160 18.93 9.01 30.20
N VAL A 161 18.85 9.45 31.46
CA VAL A 161 18.33 10.78 31.79
C VAL A 161 19.28 11.87 31.29
N THR A 162 20.59 11.66 31.43
CA THR A 162 21.59 12.61 30.93
C THR A 162 21.57 12.64 29.40
N GLU A 163 21.45 11.48 28.75
CA GLU A 163 21.30 11.39 27.28
C GLU A 163 20.04 12.10 26.79
N TRP A 164 18.91 11.90 27.48
CA TRP A 164 17.64 12.55 27.16
C TRP A 164 17.79 14.07 27.17
N PHE A 165 18.31 14.65 28.25
CA PHE A 165 18.49 16.11 28.37
C PHE A 165 19.60 16.68 27.47
N ALA A 166 20.52 15.85 26.97
CA ALA A 166 21.45 16.25 25.93
C ALA A 166 20.80 16.33 24.54
N SER A 167 19.62 15.71 24.36
CA SER A 167 18.84 15.83 23.13
C SER A 167 18.01 17.12 23.11
N PRO A 168 17.68 17.66 21.91
CA PRO A 168 16.80 18.82 21.78
C PRO A 168 15.42 18.62 22.43
N ALA A 169 14.87 17.41 22.36
CA ALA A 169 13.59 17.08 22.98
C ALA A 169 13.67 17.13 24.51
N GLY A 170 14.76 16.61 25.09
CA GLY A 170 14.94 16.67 26.54
C GLY A 170 15.13 18.08 27.06
N ALA A 171 15.85 18.94 26.33
CA ALA A 171 15.98 20.36 26.67
C ALA A 171 14.60 21.06 26.78
N ALA A 172 13.63 20.66 25.95
CA ALA A 172 12.26 21.17 25.98
C ALA A 172 11.37 20.58 27.09
N THR A 173 11.83 19.54 27.82
CA THR A 173 11.05 18.86 28.87
C THR A 173 10.91 19.71 30.14
N GLY A 174 11.78 20.69 30.37
CA GLY A 174 11.72 21.62 31.50
C GLY A 174 12.54 21.17 32.72
N ASP A 175 11.88 21.02 33.88
CA ASP A 175 12.56 20.76 35.17
C ASP A 175 13.20 19.36 35.25
N VAL A 176 14.54 19.35 35.14
CA VAL A 176 15.39 18.15 35.21
C VAL A 176 15.21 17.37 36.51
N GLN A 177 15.04 18.04 37.65
CA GLN A 177 14.97 17.38 38.95
C GLN A 177 13.61 16.73 39.20
N ALA A 178 12.54 17.39 38.75
CA ALA A 178 11.21 16.79 38.72
C ALA A 178 11.19 15.54 37.83
N PHE A 179 11.77 15.63 36.63
CA PHE A 179 11.86 14.50 35.69
C PHE A 179 12.66 13.32 36.26
N ARG A 180 13.83 13.58 36.86
CA ARG A 180 14.63 12.55 37.56
C ARG A 180 13.85 11.86 38.66
N SER A 181 13.06 12.62 39.41
CA SER A 181 12.22 12.07 40.48
C SER A 181 11.11 11.19 39.92
N LEU A 182 10.50 11.59 38.81
CA LEU A 182 9.49 10.79 38.09
C LEU A 182 10.07 9.46 37.58
N VAL A 183 11.27 9.49 36.98
CA VAL A 183 11.97 8.26 36.52
C VAL A 183 12.25 7.32 37.69
N ARG A 184 12.76 7.83 38.81
CA ARG A 184 13.00 7.01 40.02
C ARG A 184 11.71 6.41 40.57
N GLN A 185 10.62 7.18 40.58
CA GLN A 185 9.32 6.68 41.03
C GLN A 185 8.81 5.58 40.11
N ALA A 186 8.92 5.75 38.78
CA ALA A 186 8.53 4.72 37.81
C ALA A 186 9.32 3.41 37.99
N ARG A 187 10.64 3.50 38.21
CA ARG A 187 11.49 2.32 38.52
C ARG A 187 11.10 1.65 39.82
N LYS A 188 10.85 2.42 40.87
CA LYS A 188 10.42 1.92 42.19
C LYS A 188 9.07 1.23 42.11
N ASP A 189 8.13 1.80 41.38
CA ASP A 189 6.81 1.20 41.15
C ASP A 189 6.95 -0.14 40.41
N LEU A 190 7.81 -0.19 39.39
CA LEU A 190 8.09 -1.42 38.64
C LEU A 190 8.74 -2.50 39.52
N SER A 191 9.68 -2.13 40.40
CA SER A 191 10.33 -3.08 41.33
C SER A 191 9.41 -3.62 42.43
N LYS A 192 8.30 -2.94 42.71
CA LYS A 192 7.33 -3.32 43.75
C LYS A 192 6.21 -4.21 43.22
N MET A 193 6.10 -4.37 41.91
CA MET A 193 5.06 -5.21 41.32
C MET A 193 5.51 -6.67 41.35
N PRO A 194 4.58 -7.61 41.62
CA PRO A 194 4.89 -9.03 41.58
C PRO A 194 5.41 -9.39 40.18
N ALA A 195 6.38 -10.31 40.13
CA ALA A 195 6.79 -10.94 38.88
C ALA A 195 5.54 -11.49 38.17
N PRO A 196 5.51 -11.51 36.83
CA PRO A 196 4.36 -12.02 36.09
C PRO A 196 3.95 -13.38 36.64
N GLU A 197 2.75 -13.47 37.21
CA GLU A 197 2.19 -14.75 37.63
C GLU A 197 2.05 -15.60 36.36
N GLU A 198 2.80 -16.70 36.27
CA GLU A 198 2.55 -17.75 35.28
C GLU A 198 1.13 -18.25 35.54
N THR A 199 0.19 -17.86 34.70
CA THR A 199 -1.15 -18.42 34.73
C THR A 199 -1.07 -19.85 34.19
N ASP A 200 -1.51 -20.82 34.99
CA ASP A 200 -1.52 -22.27 34.71
C ASP A 200 -2.27 -22.64 33.40
N ASP A 201 -3.05 -21.69 32.86
CA ASP A 201 -3.90 -21.86 31.68
C ASP A 201 -3.20 -21.57 30.33
N GLY A 202 -1.87 -21.36 30.30
CA GLY A 202 -1.13 -21.12 29.05
C GLY A 202 -1.44 -19.77 28.37
N GLU A 203 -2.20 -18.90 29.02
CA GLU A 203 -2.38 -17.51 28.61
C GLU A 203 -1.15 -16.68 29.04
N ALA A 204 -0.66 -15.80 28.17
CA ALA A 204 0.51 -14.99 28.49
C ALA A 204 0.22 -14.10 29.73
N PRO A 205 1.15 -13.98 30.68
CA PRO A 205 0.93 -13.19 31.88
C PRO A 205 0.54 -11.76 31.53
N LYS A 206 -0.56 -11.26 32.10
CA LYS A 206 -1.01 -9.88 31.88
C LYS A 206 0.08 -8.91 32.36
N LEU A 207 0.49 -8.01 31.48
CA LEU A 207 1.53 -6.97 31.64
C LEU A 207 1.17 -5.88 32.69
N VAL A 208 0.78 -6.26 33.91
CA VAL A 208 0.38 -5.32 34.98
C VAL A 208 1.51 -4.31 35.28
N ALA A 209 2.77 -4.72 35.06
CA ALA A 209 4.00 -3.92 35.15
C ALA A 209 3.99 -2.59 34.36
N LYS A 210 3.25 -2.49 33.25
CA LYS A 210 3.27 -1.30 32.36
C LYS A 210 2.19 -0.25 32.69
N THR A 211 1.55 -0.32 33.87
CA THR A 211 0.33 0.45 34.15
C THR A 211 0.41 1.50 35.27
N SER A 212 1.55 1.65 35.98
CA SER A 212 1.67 2.61 37.08
C SER A 212 1.46 4.06 36.64
N LYS A 213 1.03 4.93 37.56
CA LYS A 213 0.80 6.35 37.27
C LYS A 213 2.09 7.03 36.78
N ALA A 214 3.21 6.80 37.47
CA ALA A 214 4.50 7.36 37.09
C ALA A 214 4.97 6.85 35.72
N TYR A 215 4.72 5.58 35.38
CA TYR A 215 5.06 5.02 34.06
C TYR A 215 4.28 5.69 32.92
N LYS A 216 2.99 5.94 33.14
CA LYS A 216 2.11 6.64 32.18
C LYS A 216 2.47 8.11 32.06
N GLU A 217 2.74 8.78 33.18
CA GLU A 217 3.12 10.19 33.21
C GLU A 217 4.48 10.42 32.53
N LEU A 218 5.44 9.52 32.72
CA LEU A 218 6.72 9.55 32.02
C LEU A 218 6.55 9.45 30.49
N TYR A 219 5.68 8.54 30.01
CA TYR A 219 5.33 8.46 28.59
C TYR A 219 4.75 9.77 28.06
N GLN A 220 3.82 10.39 28.80
CA GLN A 220 3.21 11.64 28.37
C GLN A 220 4.22 12.79 28.30
N GLN A 221 5.09 12.94 29.31
CA GLN A 221 6.13 13.98 29.28
C GLN A 221 7.11 13.80 28.10
N VAL A 222 7.58 12.57 27.88
CA VAL A 222 8.46 12.24 26.74
C VAL A 222 7.76 12.50 25.41
N ARG A 223 6.50 12.08 25.27
CA ARG A 223 5.71 12.31 24.06
C ARG A 223 5.47 13.80 23.80
N SER A 224 5.10 14.57 24.83
CA SER A 224 4.89 16.02 24.72
C SER A 224 6.17 16.75 24.31
N ALA A 225 7.31 16.38 24.88
CA ALA A 225 8.61 16.94 24.53
C ALA A 225 9.02 16.61 23.09
N LEU A 226 8.76 15.37 22.62
CA LEU A 226 8.99 14.99 21.22
C LEU A 226 8.04 15.70 20.26
N ALA A 227 6.78 15.93 20.66
CA ALA A 227 5.80 16.63 19.84
C ALA A 227 6.15 18.12 19.67
N LEU A 228 6.56 18.80 20.74
CA LEU A 228 7.01 20.20 20.69
C LEU A 228 8.18 20.41 19.72
N LYS A 229 9.05 19.41 19.55
CA LYS A 229 10.13 19.47 18.55
C LYS A 229 9.58 19.47 17.12
N LEU A 230 8.58 18.65 16.85
CA LEU A 230 8.02 18.50 15.50
C LEU A 230 7.29 19.76 15.02
N ASP A 231 6.58 20.45 15.90
CA ASP A 231 5.95 21.73 15.55
C ASP A 231 7.00 22.78 15.17
N VAL A 232 8.12 22.83 15.91
CA VAL A 232 9.26 23.72 15.59
C VAL A 232 9.91 23.35 14.25
N ASP A 233 10.13 22.06 13.97
CA ASP A 233 10.72 21.62 12.70
C ASP A 233 9.76 21.89 11.51
N GLN A 234 8.44 21.79 11.70
CA GLN A 234 7.43 22.06 10.67
C GLN A 234 7.23 23.55 10.36
N ASP A 235 7.33 24.42 11.37
CA ASP A 235 7.25 25.87 11.18
C ASP A 235 8.47 26.40 10.40
N ILE A 236 9.66 25.81 10.62
CA ILE A 236 10.89 26.18 9.90
C ILE A 236 10.80 25.84 8.40
N ASP A 237 10.18 24.71 8.05
CA ASP A 237 10.02 24.30 6.65
C ASP A 237 8.93 25.11 5.91
N GLN A 238 7.94 25.67 6.62
CA GLN A 238 6.90 26.51 6.03
C GLN A 238 7.37 27.94 5.70
N ASP A 239 8.34 28.46 6.45
CA ASP A 239 8.91 29.80 6.20
C ASP A 239 9.95 29.83 5.05
N GLN A 240 10.32 28.67 4.49
CA GLN A 240 11.32 28.56 3.41
C GLN A 240 10.75 28.22 2.02
N ASN A 241 9.43 28.13 1.85
CA ASN A 241 8.77 27.82 0.59
C ASN A 241 7.65 28.82 0.24
#